data_AF-A0A5T3NGE3-F1
#
_entry.id   AF-A0A5T3NGE3-F1
#
_cell.length_a   1.000
_cell.length_b   1.000
_cell.length_c   1.000
_cell.angle_alpha   90.00
_cell.angle_beta   90.00
_cell.angle_gamma   90.00
#
_symmetry.space_group_name_H-M   'P 1'
#
loop_
_entity.id
_entity.type
_entity.pdbx_description
1 polymer ?
#
loop_
_entity_poly.entity_id
_entity_poly.type
_entity_poly.pdbx_seq_one_letter_code
_entity_poly.pdbx_strand_id
1 'polypeptide(L)'
;MQQSRRHHYVPEWYQRRFIPKGDTSYYRLDLYPEIVRTPRGDIIRKSELLRKGPTKFFHQIDLYTTKYFGIENDDIERYLFGEIDSKGSLALAALADDNWMEKIHNHVINLYEYIDAQRLRTPKGL
;
A
#
# COMPACT_ATOMS: atom_id res chain seq x y z
N MET A 1 -2.12 -20.29 -2.63
CA MET A 1 -2.01 -19.22 -1.61
C MET A 1 -3.26 -18.38 -1.72
N GLN A 2 -4.00 -18.19 -0.62
CA GLN A 2 -5.20 -17.36 -0.64
C GLN A 2 -4.75 -15.90 -0.77
N GLN A 3 -5.13 -15.24 -1.86
CA GLN A 3 -4.71 -13.87 -2.14
C GLN A 3 -5.33 -12.91 -1.12
N SER A 4 -4.54 -11.95 -0.66
CA SER A 4 -5.01 -10.93 0.26
C SER A 4 -6.01 -10.04 -0.47
N ARG A 5 -7.29 -10.08 -0.07
CA ARG A 5 -8.33 -9.13 -0.55
C ARG A 5 -8.04 -7.68 -0.20
N ARG A 6 -6.96 -7.42 0.57
CA ARG A 6 -6.51 -6.06 0.90
C ARG A 6 -5.60 -5.57 -0.20
N HIS A 7 -6.15 -4.75 -1.07
CA HIS A 7 -5.39 -4.06 -2.10
C HIS A 7 -4.93 -2.73 -1.53
N HIS A 8 -3.63 -2.49 -1.59
CA HIS A 8 -3.04 -1.30 -1.01
C HIS A 8 -3.15 -0.11 -1.96
N TYR A 9 -3.52 1.06 -1.45
CA TYR A 9 -3.45 2.30 -2.23
C TYR A 9 -2.02 2.62 -2.65
N VAL A 10 -1.04 2.14 -1.87
CA VAL A 10 0.40 2.22 -2.17
C VAL A 10 1.11 0.93 -1.81
N PRO A 11 1.99 0.35 -2.65
CA PRO A 11 2.51 -0.99 -2.40
C PRO A 11 3.29 -1.01 -1.10
N GLU A 12 3.24 -2.13 -0.38
CA GLU A 12 3.92 -2.23 0.91
C GLU A 12 5.42 -1.92 0.81
N TRP A 13 6.08 -2.34 -0.28
CA TRP A 13 7.51 -2.08 -0.48
C TRP A 13 7.81 -0.59 -0.53
N TYR A 14 6.91 0.21 -1.11
CA TYR A 14 7.08 1.66 -1.22
C TYR A 14 6.85 2.30 0.13
N GLN A 15 5.78 1.92 0.83
CA GLN A 15 5.51 2.41 2.18
C GLN A 15 6.72 2.17 3.09
N ARG A 16 7.35 0.98 3.05
CA ARG A 16 8.48 0.61 3.92
C ARG A 16 9.68 1.56 3.80
N ARG A 17 9.83 2.26 2.68
CA ARG A 17 10.90 3.25 2.49
C ARG A 17 10.77 4.48 3.40
N PHE A 18 9.58 4.71 3.97
CA PHE A 18 9.33 5.78 4.94
C PHE A 18 9.48 5.33 6.40
N ILE A 19 9.84 4.06 6.65
CA ILE A 19 10.10 3.55 7.98
C ILE A 19 11.61 3.67 8.26
N PRO A 20 12.03 4.31 9.36
CA PRO A 20 13.44 4.38 9.74
C PRO A 20 14.07 2.99 9.88
N LYS A 21 15.36 2.89 9.55
CA LYS A 21 16.12 1.64 9.69
C LYS A 21 16.04 1.14 11.14
N GLY A 22 15.63 -0.12 11.30
CA GLY A 22 15.47 -0.76 12.62
C GLY A 22 14.04 -0.71 13.18
N ASP A 23 13.13 0.04 12.56
CA ASP A 23 11.69 -0.04 12.85
C ASP A 23 10.97 -0.89 11.79
N THR A 24 9.74 -1.30 12.11
CA THR A 24 8.84 -2.10 11.26
C THR A 24 7.43 -1.50 11.18
N SER A 25 7.22 -0.33 11.80
CA SER A 25 5.90 0.25 12.03
C SER A 25 5.85 1.76 11.83
N TYR A 26 4.67 2.25 11.47
CA TYR A 26 4.34 3.68 11.50
C TYR A 26 3.62 4.02 12.80
N TYR A 27 3.75 5.29 13.17
CA TYR A 27 2.79 5.94 14.04
C TYR A 27 1.67 6.52 13.18
N ARG A 28 0.42 6.18 13.48
CA ARG A 28 -0.77 6.76 12.84
C ARG A 28 -1.71 7.29 13.91
N LEU A 29 -2.19 8.51 13.71
CA LEU A 29 -3.29 9.04 14.51
C LEU A 29 -4.61 8.48 13.99
N ASP A 30 -5.36 7.82 14.86
CA ASP A 30 -6.74 7.42 14.62
C ASP A 30 -7.67 8.54 15.10
N LEU A 31 -8.36 9.16 14.14
CA LEU A 31 -9.30 10.24 14.42
C LEU A 31 -10.62 9.72 15.02
N TYR A 32 -10.88 8.42 14.91
CA TYR A 32 -12.11 7.77 15.36
C TYR A 32 -11.79 6.48 16.14
N PRO A 33 -11.08 6.59 17.28
CA PRO A 33 -10.70 5.42 18.06
C PRO A 33 -11.93 4.64 18.55
N GLU A 34 -11.88 3.33 18.36
CA GLU A 34 -12.98 2.42 18.71
C GLU A 34 -13.23 2.37 20.22
N ILE A 35 -14.50 2.27 20.61
CA ILE A 35 -14.94 2.00 21.97
C ILE A 35 -15.38 0.54 22.05
N VAL A 36 -14.73 -0.24 22.91
CA VAL A 36 -14.96 -1.69 23.04
C VAL A 36 -15.49 -2.03 24.41
N ARG A 37 -16.51 -2.89 24.46
CA ARG A 37 -16.94 -3.55 25.69
C ARG A 37 -16.10 -4.79 25.94
N THR A 38 -15.46 -4.86 27.10
CA THR A 38 -14.71 -6.04 27.52
C THR A 38 -15.66 -7.19 27.86
N PRO A 39 -15.17 -8.45 27.89
CA PRO A 39 -15.97 -9.58 28.36
C PRO A 39 -16.49 -9.43 29.80
N ARG A 40 -15.89 -8.54 30.60
CA ARG A 40 -16.32 -8.22 31.97
C ARG A 40 -17.38 -7.11 32.04
N GLY A 41 -17.74 -6.50 30.92
CA GLY A 41 -18.74 -5.44 30.82
C GLY A 41 -18.17 -4.02 30.80
N ASP A 42 -16.88 -3.84 31.10
CA ASP A 42 -16.22 -2.53 31.11
C ASP A 42 -16.18 -1.92 29.70
N ILE A 43 -16.34 -0.60 29.62
CA ILE A 43 -16.22 0.15 28.37
C ILE A 43 -14.82 0.78 28.30
N ILE A 44 -14.04 0.41 27.30
CA ILE A 44 -12.68 0.92 27.09
C ILE A 44 -12.60 1.61 25.72
N ARG A 45 -12.04 2.82 25.70
CA ARG A 45 -11.67 3.51 24.46
C ARG A 45 -10.26 3.08 24.04
N LYS A 46 -10.08 2.64 22.79
CA LYS A 46 -8.76 2.33 22.24
C LYS A 46 -7.91 3.59 22.13
N SER A 47 -6.58 3.41 22.15
CA SER A 47 -5.63 4.50 21.94
C SER A 47 -5.82 5.15 20.56
N GLU A 48 -5.79 6.48 20.52
CA GLU A 48 -5.76 7.29 19.29
C GLU A 48 -4.41 7.15 18.57
N LEU A 49 -3.32 6.97 19.31
CA LEU A 49 -2.02 6.73 18.72
C LEU A 49 -1.85 5.23 18.44
N LEU A 50 -1.83 4.87 17.16
CA LEU A 50 -1.62 3.50 16.70
C LEU A 50 -0.18 3.31 16.23
N ARG A 51 0.41 2.16 16.58
CA ARG A 51 1.71 1.72 16.05
C ARG A 51 1.57 0.39 15.34
N LYS A 52 1.57 0.38 14.01
CA LYS A 52 1.40 -0.83 13.20
C LYS A 52 2.21 -0.77 11.90
N GLY A 53 2.51 -1.94 11.35
CA GLY A 53 3.22 -2.07 10.08
C GLY A 53 2.36 -1.76 8.84
N PRO A 54 2.99 -1.69 7.65
CA PRO A 54 2.35 -1.36 6.37
C PRO A 54 1.13 -2.22 6.05
N THR A 55 1.16 -3.51 6.39
CA THR A 55 0.08 -4.49 6.16
C THR A 55 -1.26 -4.14 6.82
N LYS A 56 -1.27 -3.15 7.73
CA LYS A 56 -2.46 -2.75 8.52
C LYS A 56 -3.03 -1.41 8.10
N PHE A 57 -2.35 -0.66 7.22
CA PHE A 57 -2.73 0.68 6.82
C PHE A 57 -2.73 0.85 5.30
N PHE A 58 -3.35 1.93 4.82
CA PHE A 58 -3.34 2.35 3.42
C PHE A 58 -3.76 1.24 2.44
N HIS A 59 -4.81 0.52 2.78
CA HIS A 59 -5.43 -0.48 1.92
C HIS A 59 -6.94 -0.42 2.03
N GLN A 60 -7.60 -0.98 1.03
CA GLN A 60 -9.02 -1.23 1.03
C GLN A 60 -9.28 -2.67 0.61
N ILE A 61 -10.38 -3.23 1.10
CA ILE A 61 -10.81 -4.57 0.71
C ILE A 61 -11.43 -4.47 -0.69
N ASP A 62 -10.97 -5.30 -1.62
CA ASP A 62 -11.50 -5.44 -2.98
C ASP A 62 -11.47 -4.16 -3.84
N LEU A 63 -10.48 -3.27 -3.64
CA LEU A 63 -10.41 -1.96 -4.30
C LEU A 63 -10.47 -2.04 -5.85
N TYR A 64 -9.95 -3.13 -6.42
CA TYR A 64 -9.87 -3.37 -7.86
C TYR A 64 -10.48 -4.71 -8.28
N THR A 65 -11.23 -5.34 -7.38
CA THR A 65 -11.89 -6.60 -7.69
C THR A 65 -13.17 -6.29 -8.45
N THR A 66 -13.27 -6.81 -9.67
CA THR A 66 -14.51 -6.74 -10.43
C THR A 66 -15.42 -7.91 -10.06
N LYS A 67 -16.74 -7.69 -10.09
CA LYS A 67 -17.74 -8.73 -9.81
C LYS A 67 -18.65 -8.87 -11.02
N TYR A 68 -18.57 -10.02 -11.68
CA TYR A 68 -19.45 -10.39 -12.78
C TYR A 68 -20.19 -11.66 -12.43
N PHE A 69 -21.53 -11.64 -12.48
CA PHE A 69 -22.38 -12.79 -12.15
C PHE A 69 -22.07 -13.45 -10.78
N GLY A 70 -21.63 -12.66 -9.80
CA GLY A 70 -21.25 -13.16 -8.48
C GLY A 70 -19.84 -13.77 -8.39
N ILE A 71 -19.10 -13.81 -9.49
CA ILE A 71 -17.71 -14.25 -9.55
C ILE A 71 -16.79 -13.03 -9.36
N GLU A 72 -15.88 -13.14 -8.40
CA GLU A 72 -14.83 -12.15 -8.14
C GLU A 72 -13.67 -12.35 -9.12
N ASN A 73 -13.18 -11.26 -9.72
CA ASN A 73 -12.02 -11.24 -10.60
C ASN A 73 -11.04 -10.16 -10.14
N ASP A 74 -9.79 -10.57 -9.88
CA ASP A 74 -8.69 -9.74 -9.40
C ASP A 74 -7.59 -9.52 -10.46
N ASP A 75 -7.90 -9.75 -11.74
CA ASP A 75 -6.94 -9.68 -12.84
C ASP A 75 -6.31 -8.28 -12.97
N ILE A 76 -7.07 -7.22 -12.64
CA ILE A 76 -6.58 -5.85 -12.62
C ILE A 76 -5.45 -5.70 -11.60
N GLU A 77 -5.64 -6.21 -10.38
CA GLU A 77 -4.60 -6.17 -9.36
C GLU A 77 -3.40 -7.03 -9.78
N ARG A 78 -3.68 -8.25 -10.26
CA ARG A 78 -2.64 -9.25 -10.52
C ARG A 78 -1.77 -8.93 -11.73
N TYR A 79 -2.40 -8.62 -12.87
CA TYR A 79 -1.70 -8.52 -14.14
C TYR A 79 -1.36 -7.08 -14.51
N LEU A 80 -2.20 -6.10 -14.14
CA LEU A 80 -1.90 -4.70 -14.43
C LEU A 80 -1.05 -4.09 -13.31
N PHE A 81 -1.58 -3.99 -12.09
CA PHE A 81 -0.87 -3.30 -11.00
C PHE A 81 0.34 -4.09 -10.49
N GLY A 82 0.25 -5.42 -10.43
CA GLY A 82 1.37 -6.26 -10.02
C GLY A 82 2.62 -6.08 -10.90
N GLU A 83 2.45 -5.96 -12.21
CA GLU A 83 3.56 -5.72 -13.14
C GLU A 83 4.11 -4.30 -13.00
N ILE A 84 3.24 -3.29 -12.98
CA ILE A 84 3.62 -1.88 -12.81
C ILE A 84 4.37 -1.67 -11.49
N ASP A 85 3.89 -2.24 -10.38
CA ASP A 85 4.52 -2.11 -9.07
C ASP A 85 5.89 -2.81 -9.00
N SER A 86 6.01 -3.97 -9.64
CA SER A 86 7.28 -4.71 -9.69
C SER A 86 8.34 -3.94 -10.48
N LYS A 87 7.98 -3.44 -11.67
CA LYS A 87 8.88 -2.61 -12.49
C LYS A 87 9.17 -1.25 -11.85
N GLY A 88 8.16 -0.63 -11.25
CA GLY A 88 8.27 0.62 -10.51
C GLY A 88 9.21 0.53 -9.32
N SER A 89 9.22 -0.61 -8.60
CA SER A 89 10.17 -0.86 -7.51
C SER A 89 11.62 -0.81 -7.98
N LEU A 90 11.91 -1.43 -9.12
CA LEU A 90 13.24 -1.41 -9.73
C LEU A 90 13.60 0.00 -10.22
N ALA A 91 12.66 0.68 -10.88
CA ALA A 91 12.86 2.04 -11.36
C ALA A 91 13.17 3.03 -10.22
N LEU A 92 12.45 2.96 -9.11
CA LEU A 92 12.69 3.80 -7.94
C LEU A 92 13.97 3.42 -7.18
N ALA A 93 14.35 2.13 -7.19
CA ALA A 93 15.66 1.74 -6.67
C ALA A 93 16.80 2.31 -7.53
N ALA A 94 16.68 2.24 -8.85
CA ALA A 94 17.65 2.82 -9.78
C ALA A 94 17.75 4.35 -9.63
N LEU A 95 16.62 5.04 -9.46
CA LEU A 95 16.60 6.50 -9.27
C LEU A 95 17.24 6.95 -7.94
N ALA A 96 17.13 6.15 -6.89
CA ALA A 96 17.66 6.46 -5.57
C ALA A 96 19.15 6.07 -5.40
N ASP A 97 19.76 5.48 -6.43
CA ASP A 97 21.15 5.05 -6.42
C ASP A 97 22.11 6.21 -6.69
N ASP A 98 23.33 6.15 -6.16
CA ASP A 98 24.34 7.19 -6.41
C ASP A 98 24.69 7.31 -7.90
N ASN A 99 24.65 6.21 -8.65
CA ASN A 99 24.83 6.18 -10.10
C ASN A 99 23.50 6.13 -10.86
N TRP A 100 22.52 6.93 -10.42
CA TRP A 100 21.17 6.90 -10.98
C TRP A 100 21.13 7.21 -12.48
N MET A 101 21.99 8.09 -13.01
CA MET A 101 21.94 8.52 -14.41
C MET A 101 22.14 7.34 -15.38
N GLU A 102 23.05 6.42 -15.05
CA GLU A 102 23.28 5.21 -15.83
C GLU A 102 22.14 4.20 -15.62
N LYS A 103 21.76 3.96 -14.36
CA LYS A 103 20.81 2.90 -13.99
C LYS A 103 19.39 3.22 -14.41
N ILE A 104 18.97 4.49 -14.39
CA ILE A 104 17.59 4.88 -14.69
C ILE A 104 17.26 4.73 -16.17
N HIS A 105 18.25 4.74 -17.06
CA HIS A 105 18.03 4.75 -18.52
C HIS A 105 17.08 3.64 -18.99
N ASN A 106 17.26 2.43 -18.47
CA ASN A 106 16.43 1.26 -18.80
C ASN A 106 15.07 1.23 -18.08
N HIS A 107 14.83 2.18 -17.18
CA HIS A 107 13.67 2.22 -16.30
C HIS A 107 12.86 3.52 -16.36
N VAL A 108 13.24 4.49 -17.21
CA VAL A 108 12.56 5.79 -17.30
C VAL A 108 11.06 5.62 -17.55
N ILE A 109 10.67 4.79 -18.52
CA ILE A 109 9.25 4.55 -18.82
C ILE A 109 8.53 3.89 -17.65
N ASN A 110 9.15 2.87 -17.04
CA ASN A 110 8.59 2.17 -15.87
C ASN A 110 8.34 3.12 -14.69
N LEU A 111 9.19 4.13 -14.50
CA LEU A 111 9.01 5.15 -13.46
C LEU A 111 7.74 5.97 -13.72
N TYR A 112 7.54 6.44 -14.96
CA TYR A 112 6.36 7.23 -15.31
C TYR A 112 5.07 6.40 -15.22
N GLU A 113 5.07 5.16 -15.74
CA GLU A 113 3.94 4.24 -15.60
C GLU A 113 3.58 4.00 -14.14
N TYR A 114 4.60 3.83 -13.28
CA TYR A 114 4.38 3.68 -11.85
C TYR A 114 3.73 4.95 -11.26
N ILE A 115 4.27 6.14 -11.51
CA ILE A 115 3.73 7.41 -11.00
C ILE A 115 2.29 7.65 -11.48
N ASP A 116 2.00 7.35 -12.75
CA ASP A 116 0.65 7.49 -13.30
C ASP A 116 -0.33 6.51 -12.66
N ALA A 117 0.11 5.26 -12.43
CA ALA A 117 -0.68 4.30 -11.67
C ALA A 117 -0.93 4.80 -10.24
N GLN A 118 0.06 5.37 -9.54
CA GLN A 118 -0.11 5.99 -8.21
C GLN A 118 -1.21 7.07 -8.22
N ARG A 119 -1.21 7.91 -9.27
CA ARG A 119 -2.17 9.00 -9.42
C ARG A 119 -3.59 8.49 -9.64
N LEU A 120 -3.74 7.38 -10.36
CA LEU A 120 -5.04 6.75 -10.58
C LEU A 120 -5.61 6.11 -9.30
N ARG A 121 -4.75 5.43 -8.53
CA ARG A 121 -5.15 4.61 -7.37
C ARG A 121 -5.32 5.37 -6.06
N THR A 122 -4.67 6.52 -5.92
CA THR A 122 -4.71 7.28 -4.67
C THR A 122 -5.90 8.22 -4.68
N PRO A 123 -6.90 8.05 -3.78
CA PRO A 123 -7.99 9.01 -3.63
C PRO A 123 -7.45 10.44 -3.46
N LYS A 124 -8.08 11.40 -4.13
CA LYS A 124 -7.72 12.82 -3.97
C LYS A 124 -7.85 13.22 -2.50
N GLY A 125 -6.77 13.73 -1.91
CA GLY A 125 -6.75 14.20 -0.52
C GLY A 125 -6.17 13.23 0.51
N LEU A 126 -5.62 12.08 0.08
CA LEU A 126 -4.55 11.39 0.79
C LEU A 126 -3.20 12.07 0.49
#